data_AF-A0A853BPU7-F1
#
_entry.id   AF-A0A853BPU7-F1
#
_cell.length_a   1.000
_cell.length_b   1.000
_cell.length_c   1.000
_cell.angle_alpha   90.00
_cell.angle_beta   90.00
_cell.angle_gamma   90.00
#
_symmetry.space_group_name_H-M   'P 1'
#
loop_
_entity.id
_entity.type
_entity.pdbx_description
1 polymer ?
#
loop_
_entity_poly.entity_id
_entity_poly.type
_entity_poly.pdbx_seq_one_letter_code
_entity_poly.pdbx_strand_id
1 'polypeptide(L)'
;MALRTPNGPRFAPREAPGGDVLGFVEAGRAEAGWRRRATVLLHTGIGALHWMTPEWGVAEARDEHTCILHTGAYSWDLVASRIGALGVDFEVVDPPELTAHLRGLARRFARAADGA
;
A
#
# COMPACT_ATOMS: atom_id res chain seq x y z
N MET A 1 30.88 -14.83 34.00
CA MET A 1 30.54 -13.56 33.33
C MET A 1 29.61 -12.78 34.26
N ALA A 2 30.09 -11.68 34.84
CA ALA A 2 29.29 -10.87 35.76
C ALA A 2 28.83 -9.59 35.04
N LEU A 3 27.52 -9.33 35.03
CA LEU A 3 26.93 -8.12 34.46
C LEU A 3 27.43 -6.88 35.21
N ARG A 4 27.83 -5.83 34.48
CA ARG A 4 28.22 -4.54 35.05
C ARG A 4 26.98 -3.69 35.30
N THR A 5 26.77 -3.30 36.55
CA THR A 5 25.79 -2.30 36.99
C THR A 5 26.43 -0.90 37.06
N PRO A 6 25.69 0.18 36.79
CA PRO A 6 24.23 0.26 36.66
C PRO A 6 23.75 -0.09 35.25
N ASN A 7 22.62 -0.79 35.17
CA ASN A 7 21.90 -0.99 33.91
C ASN A 7 21.53 0.42 33.40
N GLY A 8 21.97 0.77 32.20
CA GLY A 8 21.71 2.08 31.58
C GLY A 8 20.23 2.47 31.58
N PRO A 9 19.88 3.70 31.17
CA PRO A 9 18.53 4.23 31.26
C PRO A 9 17.49 3.21 30.77
N ARG A 10 16.48 2.96 31.61
CA ARG A 10 15.43 1.98 31.31
C ARG A 10 14.76 2.39 30.00
N PHE A 11 14.51 1.40 29.15
CA PHE A 11 13.68 1.58 27.97
C PHE A 11 12.32 2.12 28.41
N ALA A 12 11.99 3.34 28.01
CA ALA A 12 10.65 3.88 28.09
C ALA A 12 9.93 3.48 26.80
N PRO A 13 8.93 2.57 26.85
CA PRO A 13 8.20 2.18 25.66
C PRO A 13 7.63 3.41 24.97
N ARG A 14 7.96 3.58 23.69
CA ARG A 14 7.34 4.62 22.86
C ARG A 14 5.91 4.21 22.57
N GLU A 15 4.99 5.16 22.68
CA GLU A 15 3.61 4.96 22.27
C GLU A 15 3.55 4.67 20.76
N ALA A 16 2.82 3.61 20.39
CA ALA A 16 2.65 3.27 18.98
C ALA A 16 1.92 4.43 18.27
N PRO A 17 2.27 4.75 17.02
CA PRO A 17 1.51 5.73 16.24
C PRO A 17 0.02 5.38 16.24
N GLY A 18 -0.83 6.28 16.72
CA GLY A 18 -2.28 6.08 16.83
C GLY A 18 -2.77 5.21 18.00
N GLY A 19 -1.89 4.77 18.91
CA GLY A 19 -2.26 4.01 20.12
C GLY A 19 -2.62 2.53 19.88
N ASP A 20 -2.75 2.10 18.63
CA ASP A 20 -3.01 0.71 18.24
C ASP A 20 -1.71 0.02 17.81
N VAL A 21 -1.11 -0.71 18.75
CA VAL A 21 0.11 -1.49 18.52
C VAL A 21 -0.15 -2.61 17.50
N LEU A 22 -1.33 -3.22 17.50
CA LEU A 22 -1.63 -4.36 16.65
C LEU A 22 -1.80 -3.90 15.20
N GLY A 23 -2.61 -2.86 14.96
CA GLY A 23 -2.76 -2.25 13.64
C GLY A 23 -1.44 -1.73 13.08
N PHE A 24 -0.59 -1.14 13.92
CA PHE A 24 0.76 -0.69 13.50
C PHE A 24 1.66 -1.86 13.08
N VAL A 25 1.67 -2.96 13.84
CA VAL A 25 2.46 -4.16 13.50
C VAL A 25 1.92 -4.85 12.24
N GLU A 26 0.60 -4.92 12.08
CA GLU A 26 -0.02 -5.52 10.89
C GLU A 26 0.27 -4.72 9.62
N ALA A 27 0.14 -3.40 9.67
CA ALA A 27 0.53 -2.50 8.58
C ALA A 27 2.02 -2.66 8.25
N GLY A 28 2.89 -2.62 9.27
CA GLY A 28 4.33 -2.78 9.09
C GLY A 28 4.74 -4.16 8.53
N ARG A 29 4.03 -5.23 8.89
CA ARG A 29 4.27 -6.59 8.36
C ARG A 29 3.85 -6.71 6.89
N ALA A 30 2.71 -6.11 6.52
CA ALA A 30 2.29 -6.06 5.12
C ALA A 30 3.34 -5.31 4.27
N GLU A 31 3.80 -4.15 4.74
CA GLU A 31 4.72 -3.28 4.03
C GLU A 31 6.18 -3.82 3.95
N ALA A 32 6.64 -4.48 5.01
CA ALA A 32 7.97 -5.09 5.09
C ALA A 32 8.13 -6.32 4.17
N GLY A 33 7.04 -6.98 3.79
CA GLY A 33 7.06 -8.18 2.94
C GLY A 33 7.00 -7.91 1.43
N TRP A 34 6.71 -6.68 1.01
CA TRP A 34 6.51 -6.36 -0.40
C TRP A 34 7.81 -6.16 -1.16
N ARG A 35 8.04 -6.98 -2.19
CA ARG A 35 9.16 -6.85 -3.14
C ARG A 35 8.90 -5.77 -4.18
N ARG A 36 7.63 -5.52 -4.49
CA ARG A 36 7.15 -4.50 -5.43
C ARG A 36 6.28 -3.53 -4.65
N ARG A 37 6.68 -2.28 -4.59
CA ARG A 37 5.92 -1.19 -3.96
C ARG A 37 5.52 -0.20 -5.02
N ALA A 38 4.38 0.45 -4.82
CA ALA A 38 3.86 1.45 -5.72
C ALA A 38 3.15 2.54 -4.93
N THR A 39 3.23 3.74 -5.47
CA THR A 39 2.45 4.90 -5.06
C THR A 39 1.54 5.25 -6.21
N VAL A 40 0.24 5.29 -5.94
CA VAL A 40 -0.78 5.64 -6.93
C VAL A 40 -1.64 6.78 -6.41
N LEU A 41 -2.01 7.68 -7.31
CA LEU A 41 -3.05 8.68 -7.05
C LEU A 41 -4.39 8.04 -7.41
N LEU A 42 -5.32 8.01 -6.46
CA LEU A 42 -6.69 7.58 -6.70
C LEU A 42 -7.57 8.81 -6.89
N HIS A 43 -8.42 8.80 -7.92
CA HIS A 43 -9.40 9.86 -8.18
C HIS A 43 -10.67 9.66 -7.33
N THR A 44 -10.47 9.54 -6.02
CA THR A 44 -11.54 9.52 -5.04
C THR A 44 -11.07 10.11 -3.71
N GLY A 45 -12.00 10.72 -2.97
CA GLY A 45 -11.73 11.19 -1.62
C GLY A 45 -11.55 10.02 -0.64
N ILE A 46 -10.73 10.21 0.40
CA ILE A 46 -10.36 9.13 1.33
C ILE A 46 -11.56 8.45 2.01
N GLY A 47 -12.67 9.17 2.24
CA GLY A 47 -13.88 8.62 2.85
C GLY A 47 -14.57 7.54 2.00
N ALA A 48 -14.37 7.54 0.68
CA ALA A 48 -14.87 6.49 -0.20
C ALA A 48 -14.16 5.14 0.02
N LEU A 49 -13.00 5.15 0.66
CA LEU A 49 -12.18 3.97 0.95
C LEU A 49 -12.38 3.42 2.37
N HIS A 50 -13.50 3.74 3.03
CA HIS A 50 -13.78 3.31 4.42
C HIS A 50 -13.81 1.78 4.62
N TRP A 51 -14.01 1.02 3.55
CA TRP A 51 -14.02 -0.45 3.55
C TRP A 51 -12.63 -1.06 3.41
N MET A 52 -11.62 -0.24 3.07
CA MET A 52 -10.27 -0.70 2.77
C MET A 52 -9.55 -1.10 4.07
N THR A 53 -9.04 -2.32 4.10
CA THR A 53 -8.23 -2.85 5.20
C THR A 53 -6.73 -2.59 4.96
N PRO A 54 -5.88 -2.62 5.99
CA PRO A 54 -4.44 -2.35 5.85
C PRO A 54 -3.69 -3.27 4.86
N GLU A 55 -4.25 -4.44 4.55
CA GLU A 55 -3.67 -5.37 3.55
C GLU A 55 -3.69 -4.81 2.11
N TRP A 56 -4.52 -3.79 1.84
CA TRP A 56 -4.58 -3.09 0.56
C TRP A 56 -3.48 -2.04 0.42
N GLY A 57 -2.97 -1.53 1.53
CA GLY A 57 -2.06 -0.39 1.57
C GLY A 57 -2.49 0.68 2.55
N VAL A 58 -1.73 1.78 2.54
CA VAL A 58 -2.00 2.96 3.34
C VAL A 58 -2.43 4.07 2.39
N ALA A 59 -3.65 4.59 2.59
CA ALA A 59 -4.17 5.72 1.83
C ALA A 59 -4.08 7.01 2.66
N GLU A 60 -3.63 8.08 2.04
CA GLU A 60 -3.49 9.41 2.62
C GLU A 60 -4.26 10.43 1.78
N ALA A 61 -5.06 11.28 2.44
CA ALA A 61 -5.83 12.30 1.74
C ALA A 61 -4.87 13.31 1.08
N ARG A 62 -5.09 13.60 -0.20
CA ARG A 62 -4.38 14.68 -0.91
C ARG A 62 -5.25 15.94 -0.97
N ASP A 63 -6.53 15.76 -1.31
CA ASP A 63 -7.56 16.79 -1.27
C ASP A 63 -8.96 16.14 -1.08
N GLU A 64 -10.04 16.90 -1.26
CA GLU A 64 -11.42 16.43 -1.09
C GLU A 64 -11.83 15.31 -2.04
N HIS A 65 -11.15 15.19 -3.19
CA HIS A 65 -11.53 14.30 -4.29
C HIS A 65 -10.41 13.34 -4.71
N THR A 66 -9.23 13.43 -4.10
CA THR A 66 -8.11 12.56 -4.42
C THR A 66 -7.35 12.12 -3.18
N CYS A 67 -6.76 10.93 -3.26
CA CYS A 67 -5.88 10.40 -2.23
C CYS A 67 -4.69 9.66 -2.83
N ILE A 68 -3.59 9.60 -2.07
CA ILE A 68 -2.40 8.84 -2.43
C ILE A 68 -2.48 7.49 -1.72
N LEU A 69 -2.37 6.40 -2.47
CA LEU A 69 -2.29 5.04 -1.94
C LEU A 69 -0.85 4.52 -2.08
N HIS A 70 -0.27 4.15 -0.95
CA HIS A 70 0.96 3.37 -0.86
C HIS A 70 0.59 1.90 -0.73
N THR A 71 0.94 1.10 -1.73
CA THR A 71 0.61 -0.33 -1.78
C THR A 71 1.78 -1.15 -2.29
N GLY A 72 1.68 -2.46 -2.18
CA GLY A 72 2.68 -3.37 -2.71
C GLY A 72 2.25 -4.81 -2.70
N ALA A 73 3.08 -5.64 -3.33
CA ALA A 73 2.92 -7.08 -3.36
C ALA A 73 4.27 -7.76 -3.71
N TYR A 74 4.23 -9.05 -3.99
CA TYR A 74 5.40 -9.80 -4.47
C TYR A 74 5.55 -9.80 -6.00
N SER A 75 4.53 -9.35 -6.75
CA SER A 75 4.55 -9.22 -8.22
C SER A 75 3.75 -8.00 -8.69
N TRP A 76 4.03 -7.52 -9.91
CA TRP A 76 3.26 -6.43 -10.50
C TRP A 76 1.82 -6.82 -10.86
N ASP A 77 1.58 -8.10 -11.20
CA ASP A 77 0.23 -8.59 -11.46
C ASP A 77 -0.68 -8.45 -10.23
N LEU A 78 -0.15 -8.71 -9.03
CA LEU A 78 -0.92 -8.56 -7.80
C LEU A 78 -1.12 -7.10 -7.40
N VAL A 79 -0.13 -6.24 -7.60
CA VAL A 79 -0.31 -4.80 -7.40
C VAL A 79 -1.43 -4.31 -8.33
N ALA A 80 -1.36 -4.68 -9.62
CA ALA A 80 -2.34 -4.30 -10.62
C ALA A 80 -3.75 -4.85 -10.32
N SER A 81 -3.86 -6.13 -9.91
CA SER A 81 -5.17 -6.71 -9.56
C SER A 81 -5.78 -6.03 -8.33
N ARG A 82 -4.94 -5.68 -7.34
CA ARG A 82 -5.38 -5.00 -6.12
C ARG A 82 -5.88 -3.59 -6.43
N ILE A 83 -5.10 -2.76 -7.12
CA ILE A 83 -5.53 -1.40 -7.46
C ILE A 83 -6.73 -1.41 -8.42
N GLY A 84 -6.78 -2.35 -9.36
CA GLY A 84 -7.93 -2.50 -10.27
C GLY A 84 -9.21 -2.91 -9.54
N ALA A 85 -9.11 -3.72 -8.48
CA ALA A 85 -10.26 -4.12 -7.67
C ALA A 85 -10.87 -2.98 -6.84
N LEU A 86 -10.17 -1.84 -6.69
CA LEU A 86 -10.73 -0.65 -6.05
C LEU A 86 -11.88 -0.05 -6.86
N GLY A 87 -11.92 -0.29 -8.18
CA GLY A 87 -12.99 0.22 -9.05
C GLY A 87 -13.01 1.74 -9.21
N VAL A 88 -11.89 2.41 -8.94
CA VAL A 88 -11.72 3.85 -9.09
C VAL A 88 -10.64 4.14 -10.12
N ASP A 89 -10.76 5.28 -10.81
CA ASP A 89 -9.71 5.75 -11.70
C ASP A 89 -8.45 6.08 -10.89
N PHE A 90 -7.28 5.80 -11.47
CA PHE A 90 -6.01 6.01 -10.80
C PHE A 90 -4.87 6.36 -11.76
N GLU A 91 -3.86 7.03 -11.23
CA GLU A 91 -2.59 7.32 -11.89
C GLU A 91 -1.44 6.69 -11.12
N VAL A 92 -0.47 6.11 -11.85
CA VAL A 92 0.77 5.63 -11.24
C VAL A 92 1.71 6.81 -11.03
N VAL A 93 2.05 7.09 -9.78
CA VAL A 93 3.05 8.11 -9.41
C VAL A 93 4.45 7.49 -9.48
N ASP A 94 4.62 6.31 -8.88
CA ASP A 94 5.86 5.53 -8.90
C ASP A 94 5.55 4.04 -8.66
N PRO A 95 6.31 3.09 -9.21
CA PRO A 95 7.40 3.28 -10.17
C PRO A 95 6.95 3.12 -11.63
N PRO A 96 7.69 3.68 -12.60
CA PRO A 96 7.32 3.66 -14.01
C PRO A 96 7.19 2.23 -14.59
N GLU A 97 7.84 1.24 -13.98
CA GLU A 97 7.70 -0.17 -14.31
C GLU A 97 6.26 -0.66 -14.14
N LEU A 98 5.53 -0.15 -13.15
CA LEU A 98 4.11 -0.49 -12.98
C LEU A 98 3.28 0.05 -14.14
N THR A 99 3.54 1.27 -14.62
CA THR A 99 2.87 1.82 -15.80
C THR A 99 3.08 0.94 -17.03
N ALA A 100 4.32 0.47 -17.26
CA ALA A 100 4.63 -0.44 -18.36
C ALA A 100 3.88 -1.77 -18.23
N HIS A 101 3.81 -2.32 -17.01
CA HIS A 101 3.08 -3.55 -16.71
C HIS A 101 1.58 -3.40 -16.97
N LEU A 102 0.96 -2.33 -16.48
CA LEU A 102 -0.47 -2.02 -16.69
C LEU A 102 -0.82 -1.87 -18.16
N ARG A 103 0.03 -1.23 -18.97
CA ARG A 103 -0.17 -1.17 -20.44
C ARG A 103 -0.15 -2.56 -21.08
N GLY A 104 0.63 -3.49 -20.55
CA GLY A 104 0.61 -4.90 -20.96
C GLY A 104 -0.71 -5.59 -20.62
N LEU A 105 -1.16 -5.44 -19.36
CA LEU A 105 -2.42 -6.01 -18.88
C LEU A 105 -3.64 -5.42 -19.60
N ALA A 106 -3.71 -4.10 -19.77
CA ALA A 106 -4.78 -3.43 -20.50
C ALA A 106 -4.92 -3.97 -21.93
N ARG A 107 -3.81 -4.12 -22.66
CA ARG A 107 -3.81 -4.73 -24.00
C ARG A 107 -4.29 -6.18 -23.99
N ARG A 108 -3.94 -6.96 -22.95
CA ARG A 108 -4.35 -8.37 -22.82
C ARG A 108 -5.85 -8.47 -22.54
N PHE A 109 -6.36 -7.67 -21.61
CA PHE A 109 -7.78 -7.67 -21.25
C PHE A 109 -8.66 -7.09 -22.36
N ALA A 110 -8.21 -6.08 -23.08
CA ALA A 110 -8.91 -5.57 -24.26
C ALA A 110 -9.11 -6.67 -25.31
N ARG A 111 -8.03 -7.38 -25.72
CA ARG A 111 -8.15 -8.50 -26.67
C ARG A 111 -9.12 -9.58 -26.19
N ALA A 112 -9.06 -9.94 -24.90
CA ALA A 112 -9.95 -10.93 -24.31
C ALA A 112 -11.42 -10.47 -24.32
N ALA A 113 -11.69 -9.19 -24.04
CA ALA A 113 -13.04 -8.62 -24.09
C ALA A 113 -13.60 -8.57 -25.52
N ASP A 114 -12.72 -8.36 -26.51
CA ASP A 114 -13.07 -8.36 -27.93
C ASP A 114 -13.20 -9.78 -28.53
N GLY A 115 -12.95 -10.83 -27.74
CA GLY A 115 -13.08 -12.24 -28.15
C GLY A 115 -11.98 -12.74 -29.09
N ALA A 116 -10.79 -12.11 -29.07
CA ALA A 116 -9.65 -12.43 -29.92
C ALA A 116 -8.54 -13.22 -29.21
#